data_AF-A0A920NZY4-F1
#
_entry.id   AF-A0A920NZY4-F1
#
_cell.length_a   1.000
_cell.length_b   1.000
_cell.length_c   1.000
_cell.angle_alpha   90.00
_cell.angle_beta   90.00
_cell.angle_gamma   90.00
#
_symmetry.space_group_name_H-M   'P 1'
#
loop_
_entity.id
_entity.type
_entity.pdbx_description
1 polymer ?
#
loop_
_entity_poly.entity_id
_entity_poly.type
_entity_poly.pdbx_seq_one_letter_code
_entity_poly.pdbx_strand_id
1 'polypeptide(L)'
;MPCDTSFVVAYKNKNHDCMVGMYHDALQSGLKAFGFDRGVTVQGGLTVPVTTTAHGSAFAIAGKNEANLDPILNSFKIALSMAENKKN
;
A
#
# COMPACT_ATOMS: atom_id res chain seq x y z
N MET A 1 -18.71 9.40 6.30
CA MET A 1 -18.94 9.68 4.87
C MET A 1 -19.20 8.36 4.16
N PRO A 2 -20.10 8.28 3.17
CA PRO A 2 -20.28 7.08 2.36
C PRO A 2 -18.98 6.65 1.67
N CYS A 3 -18.70 5.34 1.64
CA CYS A 3 -17.43 4.78 1.17
C CYS A 3 -17.20 4.96 -0.34
N ASP A 4 -18.26 4.89 -1.12
CA ASP A 4 -18.28 5.09 -2.56
C ASP A 4 -17.91 6.53 -2.95
N THR A 5 -18.44 7.50 -2.21
CA THR A 5 -18.18 8.92 -2.46
C THR A 5 -16.81 9.35 -1.90
N SER A 6 -16.32 8.68 -0.85
CA SER A 6 -15.06 9.06 -0.19
C SER A 6 -13.82 8.91 -1.04
N PHE A 7 -13.76 7.89 -1.90
CA PHE A 7 -12.65 7.74 -2.85
C PHE A 7 -12.60 8.85 -3.90
N VAL A 8 -13.76 9.26 -4.43
CA VAL A 8 -13.83 10.35 -5.42
C VAL A 8 -13.42 11.67 -4.80
N VAL A 9 -13.86 11.95 -3.58
CA VAL A 9 -13.49 13.17 -2.85
C VAL A 9 -12.01 13.16 -2.50
N ALA A 10 -11.45 12.05 -2.00
CA ALA A 10 -10.03 11.96 -1.68
C ALA A 10 -9.13 12.14 -2.92
N TYR A 11 -9.56 11.61 -4.07
CA TYR A 11 -8.84 11.75 -5.33
C TYR A 11 -8.91 13.19 -5.90
N LYS A 12 -10.09 13.83 -5.85
CA LYS A 12 -10.29 15.20 -6.37
C LYS A 12 -9.76 16.27 -5.43
N ASN A 13 -9.99 16.12 -4.13
CA ASN A 13 -9.58 17.06 -3.09
C ASN A 13 -8.39 16.49 -2.34
N LYS A 14 -7.19 16.92 -2.73
CA LYS A 14 -5.91 16.51 -2.13
C LYS A 14 -5.64 17.11 -0.72
N ASN A 15 -6.69 17.53 -0.01
CA ASN A 15 -6.59 18.11 1.34
C ASN A 15 -6.70 17.04 2.44
N HIS A 16 -6.32 15.79 2.13
CA HIS A 16 -6.40 14.66 3.06
C HIS A 16 -5.11 13.86 2.98
N ASP A 17 -4.53 13.55 4.14
CA ASP A 17 -3.31 12.75 4.23
C ASP A 17 -3.61 11.23 4.28
N CYS A 18 -4.78 10.84 4.81
CA CYS A 18 -5.17 9.43 4.91
C CYS A 18 -6.69 9.21 4.83
N MET A 19 -7.08 7.97 4.53
CA MET A 19 -8.47 7.50 4.60
C MET A 19 -8.56 6.35 5.59
N VAL A 20 -9.62 6.34 6.40
CA VAL A 20 -9.91 5.27 7.37
C VAL A 20 -11.13 4.49 6.89
N GLY A 21 -10.95 3.22 6.59
CA GLY A 21 -12.01 2.28 6.24
C GLY A 21 -12.43 1.44 7.45
N MET A 22 -13.70 1.07 7.51
CA MET A 22 -14.22 0.18 8.56
C MET A 22 -13.93 -1.29 8.27
N TYR A 23 -13.84 -1.66 6.98
CA TYR A 23 -13.64 -3.03 6.53
C TYR A 23 -12.55 -3.12 5.47
N HIS A 24 -11.87 -4.26 5.45
CA HIS A 24 -10.73 -4.52 4.56
C HIS A 24 -11.09 -4.30 3.09
N ASP A 25 -12.15 -4.95 2.60
CA ASP A 25 -12.48 -4.96 1.17
C ASP A 25 -12.95 -3.59 0.67
N ALA A 26 -13.63 -2.84 1.54
CA ALA A 26 -14.09 -1.49 1.23
C ALA A 26 -12.92 -0.55 0.93
N LEU A 27 -11.84 -0.64 1.71
CA LEU A 27 -10.65 0.18 1.48
C LEU A 27 -9.78 -0.39 0.34
N GLN A 28 -9.59 -1.71 0.31
CA GLN A 28 -8.66 -2.36 -0.62
C GLN A 28 -9.15 -2.29 -2.07
N SER A 29 -10.46 -2.33 -2.31
CA SER A 29 -11.05 -2.18 -3.65
C SER A 29 -10.67 -0.83 -4.27
N GLY A 30 -10.84 0.27 -3.54
CA GLY A 30 -10.46 1.60 -4.01
C GLY A 30 -8.95 1.74 -4.20
N LEU A 31 -8.12 1.30 -3.23
CA LEU A 31 -6.67 1.35 -3.36
C LEU A 31 -6.16 0.65 -4.62
N LYS A 32 -6.69 -0.56 -4.89
CA LYS A 32 -6.36 -1.34 -6.08
C LYS A 32 -6.81 -0.63 -7.37
N ALA A 33 -7.97 0.03 -7.37
CA ALA A 33 -8.45 0.79 -8.51
C ALA A 33 -7.55 2.00 -8.87
N PHE A 34 -6.99 2.70 -7.87
CA PHE A 34 -6.14 3.88 -8.12
C PHE A 34 -4.64 3.58 -8.30
N GLY A 35 -4.17 2.41 -7.87
CA GLY A 35 -2.74 2.13 -7.82
C GLY A 35 -2.37 0.68 -7.55
N PHE A 36 -2.95 -0.24 -8.31
CA PHE A 36 -2.73 -1.69 -8.18
C PHE A 36 -1.27 -2.08 -7.98
N ASP A 37 -0.37 -1.59 -8.85
CA ASP A 37 1.05 -1.99 -8.84
C ASP A 37 1.94 -1.15 -7.92
N ARG A 38 1.38 -0.10 -7.29
CA ARG A 38 2.15 0.83 -6.43
C ARG A 38 1.76 0.74 -4.96
N GLY A 39 0.71 -0.02 -4.63
CA GLY A 39 0.24 -0.19 -3.27
C GLY A 39 1.29 -0.88 -2.40
N VAL A 40 1.67 -0.25 -1.29
CA VAL A 40 2.45 -0.85 -0.21
C VAL A 40 1.59 -0.85 1.04
N THR A 41 1.54 -1.99 1.72
CA THR A 41 0.89 -2.10 3.03
C THR A 41 1.94 -1.90 4.11
N VAL A 42 1.68 -0.95 5.01
CA VAL A 42 2.50 -0.70 6.19
C VAL A 42 1.73 -1.18 7.41
N GLN A 43 2.35 -1.99 8.25
CA GLN A 43 1.74 -2.45 9.49
C GLN A 43 2.01 -1.45 10.63
N GLY A 44 0.95 -0.82 11.12
CA GLY A 44 1.02 0.09 12.26
C GLY A 44 1.01 -0.65 13.61
N GLY A 45 1.53 0.02 14.65
CA GLY A 45 1.44 -0.45 16.04
C GLY A 45 2.59 -1.35 16.51
N LEU A 46 3.51 -1.74 15.63
CA LEU A 46 4.71 -2.50 16.01
C LEU A 46 5.89 -1.56 16.31
N THR A 47 6.83 -2.03 17.14
CA THR A 47 8.08 -1.31 17.44
C THR A 47 9.08 -1.38 16.30
N VAL A 48 8.87 -2.23 15.31
CA VAL A 48 9.73 -2.39 14.14
C VAL A 48 8.94 -2.05 12.87
N PRO A 49 9.57 -1.41 11.87
CA PRO A 49 8.91 -1.13 10.60
C PRO A 49 8.65 -2.44 9.85
N VAL A 50 7.39 -2.68 9.49
CA VAL A 50 6.98 -3.85 8.72
C VAL A 50 6.16 -3.36 7.53
N THR A 51 6.65 -3.66 6.32
CA THR A 51 6.00 -3.32 5.06
C THR A 51 5.87 -4.56 4.18
N THR A 52 4.82 -4.61 3.36
CA THR A 52 4.61 -5.69 2.40
C THR A 52 4.03 -5.17 1.09
N THR A 53 4.28 -5.91 0.01
CA THR A 53 3.78 -5.61 -1.33
C THR A 53 2.32 -6.00 -1.50
N ALA A 54 1.60 -5.30 -2.39
CA ALA A 54 0.20 -5.59 -2.67
C ALA A 54 -0.06 -6.81 -3.60
N HIS A 55 0.98 -7.40 -4.20
CA HIS A 55 0.83 -8.57 -5.07
C HIS A 55 0.84 -9.90 -4.29
N GLY A 56 0.23 -10.93 -4.87
CA GLY A 56 0.25 -12.29 -4.33
C GLY A 56 1.54 -13.05 -4.65
N SER A 57 1.55 -14.35 -4.36
CA SER A 57 2.70 -15.25 -4.56
C SER A 57 3.08 -15.48 -6.04
N ALA A 58 2.17 -15.20 -6.98
CA ALA A 58 2.40 -15.28 -8.42
C ALA A 58 3.06 -16.61 -8.88
N PHE A 59 2.55 -17.76 -8.40
CA PHE A 59 3.11 -19.09 -8.69
C PHE A 59 3.26 -19.40 -10.19
N ALA A 60 2.41 -18.82 -11.05
CA ALA A 60 2.46 -19.01 -12.50
C ALA A 60 3.76 -18.50 -13.15
N ILE A 61 4.46 -17.55 -12.52
CA ILE A 61 5.71 -16.96 -13.03
C ILE A 61 6.94 -17.30 -12.17
N ALA A 62 6.77 -18.14 -11.15
CA ALA A 62 7.87 -18.59 -10.30
C ALA A 62 8.93 -19.32 -11.15
N GLY A 63 10.18 -18.89 -11.03
CA GLY A 63 11.31 -19.46 -11.79
C GLY A 63 11.40 -19.05 -13.26
N LYS A 64 10.48 -18.21 -13.77
CA LYS A 64 10.49 -17.74 -15.17
C LYS A 64 11.28 -16.44 -15.39
N ASN A 65 11.71 -15.80 -14.31
CA ASN A 65 12.41 -14.51 -14.33
C ASN A 65 11.60 -13.36 -14.97
N GLU A 66 10.27 -13.42 -14.83
CA GLU A 66 9.31 -12.43 -15.39
C GLU A 66 8.69 -11.53 -14.30
N ALA A 67 9.09 -11.69 -13.03
CA ALA A 67 8.50 -10.96 -11.92
C ALA A 67 8.89 -9.46 -11.95
N ASN A 68 7.90 -8.58 -11.78
CA ASN A 68 8.17 -7.16 -11.60
C ASN A 68 8.68 -6.90 -10.17
N LEU A 69 9.87 -6.31 -10.05
CA LEU A 69 10.53 -5.99 -8.78
C LEU A 69 10.12 -4.62 -8.21
N ASP A 70 9.49 -3.75 -8.99
CA ASP A 70 9.14 -2.38 -8.57
C ASP A 70 8.32 -2.34 -7.27
N PRO A 71 7.29 -3.19 -7.06
CA PRO A 71 6.50 -3.14 -5.82
C PRO A 71 7.34 -3.50 -4.59
N ILE A 72 8.22 -4.50 -4.70
CA ILE A 72 9.13 -4.92 -3.61
C ILE A 72 10.12 -3.79 -3.30
N LEU A 73 10.72 -3.18 -4.31
CA LEU A 73 11.63 -2.06 -4.14
C LEU A 73 10.96 -0.87 -3.44
N ASN A 74 9.72 -0.56 -3.79
CA ASN A 74 8.94 0.50 -3.13
C ASN A 74 8.66 0.16 -1.67
N SER A 75 8.25 -1.08 -1.38
CA SER A 75 8.03 -1.57 -0.01
C SER A 75 9.28 -1.45 0.85
N PHE A 76 10.44 -1.80 0.29
CA PHE A 76 11.73 -1.71 0.96
C PHE A 76 12.16 -0.26 1.23
N LYS A 77 12.00 0.64 0.26
CA LYS A 77 12.29 2.08 0.43
C LYS A 77 11.46 2.71 1.55
N ILE A 78 10.18 2.35 1.66
CA ILE A 78 9.31 2.83 2.74
C ILE A 78 9.81 2.31 4.09
N ALA A 79 10.16 1.02 4.19
CA ALA A 79 10.72 0.47 5.43
C ALA A 79 12.01 1.17 5.87
N LEU A 80 12.92 1.44 4.93
CA LEU A 80 14.15 2.21 5.20
C LEU A 80 13.84 3.62 5.72
N SER A 81 12.95 4.34 5.05
CA SER A 81 12.56 5.69 5.47
C SER A 81 11.93 5.70 6.87
N MET A 82 11.10 4.71 7.20
CA MET A 82 10.54 4.56 8.54
C MET A 82 11.62 4.26 9.60
N ALA A 83 12.61 3.42 9.26
CA ALA A 83 13.70 3.06 10.15
C ALA A 83 14.64 4.26 10.44
N GLU A 84 14.93 5.09 9.43
CA GLU A 84 15.72 6.31 9.58
C GLU A 84 15.01 7.36 10.43
N ASN A 85 13.71 7.59 10.17
CA ASN A 85 12.93 8.57 10.93
C ASN A 85 12.72 8.18 12.39
N LYS A 86 12.80 6.89 12.74
CA LYS A 86 12.72 6.41 14.13
C LYS A 86 13.95 6.79 14.99
N LYS A 87 15.08 7.15 14.36
CA LYS A 87 16.31 7.55 15.08
C LYS A 87 16.31 9.02 15.53
N ASN A 88 15.36 9.82 15.05
CA ASN A 88 15.13 11.20 15.50
C ASN A 88 14.00 11.22 16.55
#